data_AF-A0A4P7AGK9-F1
#
_entry.id   AF-A0A4P7AGK9-F1
#
_cell.length_a   1.000
_cell.length_b   1.000
_cell.length_c   1.000
_cell.angle_alpha   90.00
_cell.angle_beta   90.00
_cell.angle_gamma   90.00
#
_symmetry.space_group_name_H-M   'P 1'
#
loop_
_entity.id
_entity.type
_entity.pdbx_description
1 polymer ?
#
loop_
_entity_poly.entity_id
_entity_poly.type
_entity_poly.pdbx_seq_one_letter_code
_entity_poly.pdbx_strand_id
1 'polypeptide(L)'
;MKNMFKDLLKKNKKRILIVLLPVYVVITIALVVLSIYRVISYSWINGFILTLIIGLITYCFLVYSTKKLLETQNPFLFSFFSILRIGLYMVPFIISVYLTEYISYFGVIIGFLISLLFPMILKN
;
A
#
# COMPACT_ATOMS: atom_id res chain seq x y z
N MET A 1 3.16 -3.87 19.21
CA MET A 1 3.02 -3.91 17.73
C MET A 1 3.16 -5.34 17.15
N LYS A 2 4.13 -6.15 17.59
CA LYS A 2 4.41 -7.51 17.09
C LYS A 2 3.21 -8.49 17.14
N ASN A 3 2.41 -8.46 18.21
CA ASN A 3 1.24 -9.34 18.34
C ASN A 3 0.08 -8.93 17.41
N MET A 4 -0.15 -7.62 17.23
CA MET A 4 -1.27 -7.10 16.45
C MET A 4 -1.16 -7.44 14.94
N PHE A 5 0.04 -7.34 14.37
CA PHE A 5 0.30 -7.78 12.99
C PHE A 5 0.10 -9.28 12.81
N LYS A 6 0.61 -10.07 13.76
CA LYS A 6 0.51 -11.52 13.72
C LYS A 6 -0.95 -11.98 13.79
N ASP A 7 -1.76 -11.33 14.60
CA ASP A 7 -3.18 -11.64 14.75
C ASP A 7 -4.01 -11.24 13.52
N LEU A 8 -3.75 -10.08 12.91
CA LEU A 8 -4.38 -9.65 11.65
C LEU A 8 -4.03 -10.58 10.49
N LEU A 9 -2.74 -10.92 10.35
CA LEU A 9 -2.26 -11.87 9.34
C LEU A 9 -2.87 -13.26 9.53
N LYS A 10 -3.08 -13.70 10.78
CA LYS A 10 -3.66 -15.01 11.09
C LYS A 10 -5.17 -15.04 10.84
N LYS A 11 -5.89 -13.97 11.20
CA LYS A 11 -7.34 -13.82 11.00
C LYS A 11 -7.71 -13.74 9.51
N ASN A 12 -6.93 -13.00 8.73
CA ASN A 12 -7.16 -12.80 7.30
C ASN A 12 -6.27 -13.68 6.39
N LYS A 13 -5.56 -14.66 6.96
CA LYS A 13 -4.55 -15.49 6.27
C LYS A 13 -5.05 -16.05 4.94
N LYS A 14 -6.26 -16.60 4.92
CA LYS A 14 -6.86 -17.18 3.71
C LYS A 14 -7.08 -16.12 2.61
N ARG A 15 -7.58 -14.93 2.96
CA ARG A 15 -7.85 -13.86 1.98
C ARG A 15 -6.56 -13.22 1.45
N ILE A 16 -5.58 -13.03 2.32
CA ILE A 16 -4.25 -12.55 1.92
C ILE A 16 -3.62 -13.51 0.92
N LEU A 17 -3.68 -14.82 1.21
CA LEU A 17 -3.00 -15.84 0.41
C LEU A 17 -3.74 -16.16 -0.90
N ILE A 18 -5.07 -16.07 -0.92
CA ILE A 18 -5.89 -16.41 -2.09
C ILE A 18 -6.09 -15.21 -3.04
N VAL A 19 -6.17 -13.98 -2.53
CA VAL A 19 -6.53 -12.81 -3.34
C VAL A 19 -5.35 -11.85 -3.49
N LEU A 20 -4.76 -11.47 -2.38
CA LEU A 20 -3.77 -10.39 -2.35
C LEU A 20 -2.45 -10.86 -2.98
N LEU A 21 -1.92 -12.00 -2.54
CA LEU A 21 -0.63 -12.53 -2.98
C LEU A 21 -0.60 -12.86 -4.48
N PRO A 22 -1.59 -13.54 -5.08
CA PRO A 22 -1.59 -13.82 -6.51
C PRO A 22 -1.65 -12.55 -7.37
N VAL A 23 -2.47 -11.57 -6.97
CA VAL A 23 -2.57 -10.28 -7.68
C VAL A 23 -1.23 -9.56 -7.69
N TYR A 24 -0.54 -9.50 -6.54
CA TYR A 24 0.79 -8.91 -6.48
C TYR A 24 1.81 -9.64 -7.34
N VAL A 25 1.82 -10.98 -7.31
CA VAL A 25 2.76 -11.79 -8.09
C VAL A 25 2.53 -11.63 -9.59
N VAL A 26 1.28 -11.64 -10.06
CA VAL A 26 0.97 -11.46 -11.49
C VAL A 26 1.42 -10.08 -11.97
N ILE A 27 1.19 -9.03 -11.18
CA ILE A 27 1.56 -7.66 -11.57
C ILE A 27 3.08 -7.47 -11.53
N THR A 28 3.78 -8.00 -10.53
CA THR A 28 5.24 -7.91 -10.51
C THR A 28 5.88 -8.69 -11.65
N ILE A 29 5.39 -9.89 -11.97
CA ILE A 29 5.85 -10.65 -13.13
C ILE A 29 5.61 -9.86 -14.42
N ALA A 30 4.42 -9.29 -14.61
CA ALA A 30 4.12 -8.48 -15.79
C ALA A 30 5.07 -7.28 -15.94
N LEU A 31 5.31 -6.53 -14.85
CA LEU A 31 6.24 -5.40 -14.85
C LEU A 31 7.69 -5.82 -15.12
N VAL A 32 8.12 -6.95 -14.55
CA VAL A 32 9.47 -7.48 -14.78
C VAL A 32 9.64 -7.90 -16.24
N VAL A 33 8.67 -8.63 -16.81
CA VAL A 33 8.69 -9.03 -18.22
C VAL A 33 8.75 -7.81 -19.12
N LEU A 34 7.87 -6.83 -18.92
CA LEU A 34 7.86 -5.58 -19.70
C LEU A 34 9.19 -4.81 -19.60
N SER A 35 9.84 -4.83 -18.43
CA SER A 35 11.13 -4.20 -18.20
C SER A 35 12.27 -4.93 -18.93
N ILE A 36 12.27 -6.28 -18.92
CA ILE A 36 13.25 -7.10 -19.65
C ILE A 36 13.17 -6.86 -21.16
N TYR A 37 11.96 -6.78 -21.70
CA TYR A 37 11.73 -6.45 -23.12
C TYR A 37 11.94 -4.96 -23.45
N ARG A 38 12.39 -4.14 -22.47
CA ARG A 38 12.64 -2.70 -22.61
C ARG A 38 11.43 -1.90 -23.09
N VAL A 39 10.22 -2.41 -22.86
CA VAL A 39 8.96 -1.70 -23.14
C VAL A 39 8.73 -0.60 -22.11
N ILE A 40 9.16 -0.85 -20.86
CA ILE A 40 9.08 0.12 -19.76
C ILE A 40 10.45 0.31 -19.11
N SER A 41 10.67 1.47 -18.50
CA SER A 41 11.86 1.76 -17.71
C SER A 41 11.78 1.14 -16.31
N TYR A 42 12.94 0.87 -15.72
CA TYR A 42 13.06 0.36 -14.34
C TYR A 42 12.38 1.29 -13.30
N SER A 43 12.22 2.58 -13.62
CA SER A 43 11.51 3.55 -12.78
C SER A 43 10.04 3.20 -12.51
N TRP A 44 9.41 2.37 -13.33
CA TRP A 44 8.05 1.86 -13.08
C TRP A 44 8.03 0.88 -11.91
N ILE A 45 9.03 -0.02 -11.84
CA ILE A 45 9.16 -1.00 -10.76
C ILE A 45 9.45 -0.28 -9.44
N ASN A 46 10.34 0.73 -9.46
CA ASN A 46 10.61 1.55 -8.29
C ASN A 46 9.37 2.27 -7.77
N GLY A 47 8.60 2.91 -8.67
CA GLY A 47 7.35 3.58 -8.28
C GLY A 47 6.31 2.63 -7.71
N PHE A 48 6.21 1.43 -8.28
CA PHE A 48 5.35 0.36 -7.77
C PHE A 48 5.74 -0.07 -6.36
N ILE A 49 7.02 -0.40 -6.14
CA ILE A 49 7.54 -0.86 -4.84
C ILE A 49 7.38 0.22 -3.77
N LEU A 50 7.72 1.47 -4.09
CA LEU A 50 7.61 2.59 -3.16
C LEU A 50 6.17 2.78 -2.67
N THR A 51 5.23 2.76 -3.61
CA THR A 51 3.81 2.94 -3.30
C THR A 51 3.27 1.77 -2.48
N LEU A 52 3.77 0.56 -2.74
CA LEU A 52 3.45 -0.63 -1.97
C LEU A 52 3.83 -0.51 -0.49
N ILE A 53 5.07 -0.06 -0.23
CA ILE A 53 5.58 0.13 1.13
C ILE A 53 4.75 1.18 1.87
N ILE A 54 4.51 2.31 1.21
CA ILE A 54 3.72 3.40 1.78
C ILE A 54 2.27 2.96 2.00
N GLY A 55 1.68 2.22 1.06
CA GLY A 55 0.34 1.65 1.17
C GLY A 55 0.20 0.73 2.39
N LEU A 56 1.20 -0.11 2.65
CA LEU A 56 1.23 -0.98 3.83
C LEU A 56 1.30 -0.17 5.13
N ILE A 57 2.20 0.81 5.22
CA ILE A 57 2.31 1.70 6.40
C ILE A 57 0.97 2.40 6.66
N THR A 58 0.36 2.91 5.59
CA THR A 58 -0.92 3.64 5.63
C THR A 58 -2.07 2.75 6.09
N TYR A 59 -2.09 1.49 5.66
CA TYR A 59 -3.04 0.49 6.16
C TYR A 59 -2.83 0.18 7.65
N CYS A 60 -1.58 0.13 8.12
CA CYS A 60 -1.29 -0.12 9.54
C CYS A 60 -1.80 1.02 10.43
N PHE A 61 -1.67 2.28 9.98
CA PHE A 61 -2.27 3.41 10.67
C PHE A 61 -3.80 3.39 10.67
N LEU A 62 -4.44 2.91 9.60
CA LEU A 62 -5.89 2.71 9.58
C LEU A 62 -6.32 1.71 10.66
N VAL A 63 -5.68 0.54 10.73
CA VAL A 63 -6.06 -0.48 11.71
C VAL A 63 -5.82 0.01 13.15
N TYR A 64 -4.66 0.64 13.39
CA TYR A 64 -4.32 1.20 14.69
C TYR A 64 -5.31 2.27 15.13
N SER A 65 -5.60 3.25 14.27
CA SER A 65 -6.53 4.34 14.57
C SER A 65 -7.96 3.85 14.80
N THR A 66 -8.42 2.87 14.01
CA THR A 66 -9.75 2.26 14.19
C THR A 66 -9.86 1.53 15.53
N LYS A 67 -8.84 0.75 15.89
CA LYS A 67 -8.82 0.06 17.19
C LYS A 67 -8.82 1.05 18.35
N LYS A 68 -8.01 2.11 18.25
CA LYS A 68 -7.95 3.13 19.29
C LYS A 68 -9.25 3.92 19.41
N LEU A 69 -9.93 4.20 18.30
CA LEU A 69 -11.25 4.81 18.30
C LEU A 69 -12.26 3.97 19.08
N LEU A 70 -12.27 2.64 18.90
CA LEU A 70 -13.16 1.74 19.65
C LEU A 70 -12.83 1.68 21.15
N GLU A 71 -11.55 1.75 21.51
CA GLU A 71 -11.10 1.69 22.91
C GLU A 71 -11.32 3.00 23.68
N THR A 72 -11.02 4.14 23.06
CA THR A 72 -10.96 5.44 23.76
C THR A 72 -12.04 6.42 23.32
N GLN A 73 -12.84 6.06 22.32
CA GLN A 73 -13.86 6.93 21.71
C GLN A 73 -13.34 8.33 21.36
N ASN A 74 -12.04 8.44 21.01
CA ASN A 74 -11.41 9.72 20.72
C ASN A 74 -11.41 9.99 19.21
N PRO A 75 -12.32 10.84 18.70
CA PRO A 75 -12.43 11.13 17.28
C PRO A 75 -11.27 11.98 16.75
N PHE A 76 -10.61 12.78 17.59
CA PHE A 76 -9.49 13.63 17.18
C PHE A 76 -8.28 12.79 16.81
N LEU A 77 -8.01 11.72 17.55
CA LEU A 77 -6.91 10.81 17.25
C LEU A 77 -7.14 10.08 15.91
N PHE A 78 -8.39 9.65 15.66
CA PHE A 78 -8.75 9.05 14.38
C PHE A 78 -8.60 10.04 13.21
N SER A 79 -9.01 11.30 13.41
CA SER A 79 -8.89 12.36 12.42
C SER A 79 -7.43 12.70 12.12
N PHE A 80 -6.58 12.75 13.14
CA PHE A 80 -5.14 12.95 13.00
C PHE A 80 -4.50 11.86 12.12
N PHE A 81 -4.76 10.58 12.41
CA PHE A 81 -4.26 9.48 11.58
C PHE A 81 -4.84 9.50 10.16
N SER A 82 -6.09 9.96 9.98
CA SER A 82 -6.68 10.08 8.65
C SER A 82 -5.97 11.13 7.80
N ILE A 83 -5.65 12.30 8.37
CA ILE A 83 -4.86 13.35 7.70
C ILE A 83 -3.44 12.83 7.39
N LEU A 84 -2.80 12.16 8.36
CA LEU A 84 -1.47 11.57 8.17
C LEU A 84 -1.44 10.57 7.01
N ARG A 85 -2.48 9.74 6.88
CA ARG A 85 -2.61 8.77 5.78
C ARG A 85 -2.74 9.45 4.42
N ILE A 86 -3.50 10.54 4.31
CA ILE A 86 -3.59 11.32 3.07
C ILE A 86 -2.20 11.88 2.71
N GLY A 87 -1.48 12.44 3.70
CA GLY A 87 -0.11 12.91 3.50
C GLY A 87 0.81 11.81 2.98
N LEU A 88 0.77 10.62 3.57
CA LEU A 88 1.57 9.47 3.13
C LEU A 88 1.25 9.04 1.69
N TYR A 89 -0.03 9.00 1.31
CA TYR A 89 -0.42 8.68 -0.08
C TYR A 89 0.08 9.72 -1.10
N MET A 90 0.25 10.98 -0.69
CA MET A 90 0.76 12.04 -1.56
C MET A 90 2.28 11.95 -1.78
N VAL A 91 3.05 11.42 -0.80
CA VAL A 91 4.52 11.30 -0.89
C VAL A 91 5.01 10.62 -2.18
N PRO A 92 4.59 9.39 -2.53
CA PRO A 92 5.08 8.73 -3.75
C PRO A 92 4.63 9.46 -5.02
N PHE A 93 3.48 10.14 -4.97
CA PHE A 93 2.97 10.93 -6.09
C PHE A 93 3.84 12.16 -6.35
N ILE A 94 4.14 12.92 -5.29
CA ILE A 94 5.05 14.07 -5.34
C ILE A 94 6.42 13.63 -5.85
N ILE A 95 6.98 12.55 -5.29
CA ILE A 95 8.29 12.04 -5.73
C ILE A 95 8.27 11.67 -7.21
N SER A 96 7.20 11.05 -7.72
CA SER A 96 7.11 10.69 -9.14
C SER A 96 7.06 11.89 -10.09
N VAL A 97 6.50 13.02 -9.63
CA VAL A 97 6.44 14.26 -10.42
C VAL A 97 7.81 14.93 -10.47
N TYR A 98 8.54 14.97 -9.37
CA TYR A 98 9.85 15.65 -9.31
C TYR A 98 11.02 14.77 -9.79
N LEU A 99 10.95 13.45 -9.60
CA LEU A 99 12.01 12.48 -9.93
C LEU A 99 11.51 11.44 -10.95
N THR A 100 10.96 11.90 -12.07
CA THR A 100 10.34 11.02 -13.09
C THR A 100 11.30 10.00 -13.70
N GLU A 101 12.59 10.34 -13.80
CA GLU A 101 13.63 9.43 -14.32
C GLU A 101 13.83 8.20 -13.42
N TYR A 102 13.66 8.36 -12.10
CA TYR A 102 13.90 7.31 -11.12
C TYR A 102 12.61 6.62 -10.66
N ILE A 103 11.51 7.36 -10.62
CA ILE A 103 10.20 6.92 -10.15
C ILE A 103 9.14 7.40 -11.15
N SER A 104 8.59 6.47 -11.92
CA SER A 104 7.54 6.79 -12.88
C SER A 104 6.19 6.92 -12.19
N TYR A 105 5.42 7.94 -12.59
CA TYR A 105 4.04 8.16 -12.14
C TYR A 105 3.13 6.97 -12.48
N PHE A 106 3.37 6.27 -13.59
CA PHE A 106 2.61 5.06 -13.94
C PHE A 106 2.81 3.94 -12.93
N GLY A 107 4.05 3.70 -12.50
CA GLY A 107 4.37 2.73 -11.46
C GLY A 107 3.68 3.05 -10.14
N VAL A 108 3.62 4.34 -9.79
CA VAL A 108 2.92 4.82 -8.60
C VAL A 108 1.41 4.60 -8.69
N ILE A 109 0.78 4.94 -9.82
CA ILE A 109 -0.66 4.74 -10.04
C ILE A 109 -1.03 3.25 -9.91
N ILE A 110 -0.26 2.36 -10.52
CA ILE A 110 -0.46 0.91 -10.43
C ILE A 110 -0.38 0.45 -8.96
N GLY A 111 0.67 0.88 -8.24
CA GLY A 111 0.82 0.55 -6.83
C GLY A 111 -0.31 1.08 -5.95
N PHE A 112 -0.85 2.27 -6.27
CA PHE A 112 -1.93 2.90 -5.52
C PHE A 112 -3.25 2.14 -5.69
N LEU A 113 -3.61 1.77 -6.94
CA LEU A 113 -4.79 0.97 -7.26
C LEU A 113 -4.86 -0.32 -6.45
N ILE A 114 -3.72 -0.99 -6.27
CA ILE A 114 -3.68 -2.26 -5.53
C ILE A 114 -3.67 -2.00 -4.02
N SER A 115 -3.02 -0.91 -3.57
CA SER A 115 -3.04 -0.53 -2.15
C SER A 115 -4.46 -0.21 -1.64
N LEU A 116 -5.37 0.23 -2.53
CA LEU A 116 -6.80 0.39 -2.22
C LEU A 116 -7.52 -0.94 -1.96
N LEU A 117 -6.99 -2.07 -2.43
CA LEU A 117 -7.56 -3.39 -2.13
C LEU A 117 -7.25 -3.84 -0.70
N PHE A 118 -6.28 -3.23 0.00
CA PHE A 118 -5.91 -3.61 1.37
C PHE A 118 -7.09 -3.50 2.35
N PRO A 119 -7.78 -2.34 2.51
CA PRO A 119 -8.96 -2.24 3.37
C PRO A 119 -10.11 -3.18 2.97
N MET A 120 -10.28 -3.44 1.67
CA MET A 120 -11.39 -4.25 1.17
C MET A 120 -11.19 -5.74 1.49
N ILE A 121 -9.95 -6.23 1.42
CA ILE A 121 -9.61 -7.64 1.62
C ILE A 121 -9.37 -7.93 3.11
N LEU A 122 -8.69 -7.02 3.81
CA LEU A 122 -8.34 -7.17 5.22
C LEU A 122 -9.44 -6.57 6.10
N LYS A 123 -10.44 -7.41 6.40
CA LYS A 123 -11.51 -7.05 7.33
C LYS A 123 -10.95 -7.01 8.76
N ASN A 124 -11.18 -5.90 9.47
CA ASN A 124 -10.82 -5.74 10.88
C ASN A 124 -11.70 -6.64 11.78
#